data_AF-A0A086ZPE8-F1
#
_entry.id   AF-A0A086ZPE8-F1
#
_cell.length_a   1.000
_cell.length_b   1.000
_cell.length_c   1.000
_cell.angle_alpha   90.00
_cell.angle_beta   90.00
_cell.angle_gamma   90.00
#
_symmetry.space_group_name_H-M   'P 1'
#
loop_
_entity.id
_entity.type
_entity.pdbx_description
1 polymer ?
#
loop_
_entity_poly.entity_id
_entity_poly.type
_entity_poly.pdbx_seq_one_letter_code
_entity_poly.pdbx_strand_id
1 'polypeptide(L)' 'MMCVGGGNTPVIVKYPFWQNDPGDEKAVYACVNYDDEAFCPSEIADRSICIDEDIGDVFAKLK' A
#
# COMPACT_ATOMS: atom_id res chain seq x y z
N MET A 1 -4.13 5.07 -3.38
CA MET A 1 -2.89 5.70 -2.84
C MET A 1 -1.80 4.65 -2.84
N MET A 2 -0.60 4.98 -3.34
CA MET A 2 0.55 4.07 -3.36
C MET A 2 1.45 4.37 -2.16
N CYS A 3 1.70 3.37 -1.31
CA CYS A 3 2.66 3.45 -0.20
C CYS A 3 3.95 2.73 -0.59
N VAL A 4 5.09 3.40 -0.36
CA VAL A 4 6.44 2.92 -0.67
C VAL A 4 7.31 3.15 0.57
N GLY A 5 7.88 2.09 1.15
CA GLY A 5 8.72 2.13 2.37
C GLY A 5 7.91 2.05 3.68
N GLY A 6 8.21 1.05 4.52
CA GLY A 6 7.30 0.60 5.58
C GLY A 6 7.54 1.11 7.00
N GLY A 7 8.70 1.71 7.30
CA GLY A 7 9.05 2.00 8.70
C GLY A 7 9.02 3.47 9.13
N ASN A 8 9.34 4.41 8.24
CA ASN A 8 9.83 5.71 8.72
C ASN A 8 8.73 6.65 9.24
N THR A 9 7.50 6.58 8.73
CA THR A 9 6.37 7.34 9.31
C THR A 9 4.98 6.77 8.94
N PRO A 10 4.62 5.57 9.41
CA PRO A 10 3.31 4.98 9.12
C PRO A 10 2.11 5.85 9.56
N VAL A 11 2.33 6.73 10.55
CA VAL A 11 1.34 7.69 11.08
C VAL A 11 0.93 8.77 10.07
N ILE A 12 1.79 9.13 9.11
CA ILE A 12 1.51 10.25 8.18
C ILE A 12 0.77 9.78 6.93
N VAL A 13 1.04 8.57 6.43
CA VAL A 13 0.53 8.09 5.14
C VAL A 13 -0.29 6.80 5.25
N LYS A 14 0.21 5.79 5.98
CA LYS A 14 -0.40 4.45 6.03
C LYS A 14 -1.70 4.45 6.84
N TYR A 15 -1.65 4.95 8.07
CA TYR A 15 -2.80 4.92 8.99
C TYR A 15 -3.92 5.88 8.61
N PRO A 16 -3.65 7.13 8.19
CA PRO A 16 -4.72 8.01 7.72
C PRO A 16 -5.44 7.44 6.51
N PHE A 17 -4.75 6.72 5.61
CA PHE A 17 -5.39 6.09 4.46
C PHE A 17 -6.24 4.86 4.86
N TRP A 18 -5.78 4.07 5.84
CA TRP A 18 -6.56 2.96 6.38
C TRP A 18 -7.79 3.41 7.17
N GLN A 19 -7.67 4.53 7.90
CA GLN A 19 -8.74 5.13 8.69
C GLN A 19 -9.66 6.05 7.88
N ASN A 20 -9.21 6.52 6.71
CA ASN A 20 -10.05 7.34 5.87
C ASN A 20 -11.25 6.48 5.45
N ASP A 21 -12.43 7.02 5.71
CA ASP A 21 -13.69 6.40 5.36
C ASP A 21 -13.63 5.95 3.89
N PRO A 22 -13.94 4.69 3.54
CA PRO A 22 -14.17 4.24 2.17
C PRO A 22 -15.24 5.02 1.40
N GLY A 23 -15.60 6.24 1.80
CA GLY A 23 -16.55 7.12 1.12
C GLY A 23 -16.18 7.43 -0.34
N ASP A 24 -14.95 7.14 -0.76
CA ASP A 24 -14.63 6.87 -2.16
C ASP A 24 -14.48 5.35 -2.37
N GLU A 25 -15.59 4.67 -2.68
CA GLU A 25 -15.67 3.23 -2.93
C GLU A 25 -14.73 2.77 -4.07
N LYS A 26 -14.18 3.72 -4.86
CA LYS A 26 -13.25 3.46 -5.97
C LYS A 26 -11.78 3.52 -5.55
N ALA A 27 -11.47 3.94 -4.32
CA ALA A 27 -10.11 4.09 -3.87
C ALA A 27 -9.44 2.73 -3.61
N VAL A 28 -8.38 2.44 -4.36
CA VAL A 28 -7.54 1.24 -4.20
C VAL A 28 -6.27 1.60 -3.42
N TYR A 29 -5.93 0.76 -2.44
CA TYR A 29 -4.67 0.78 -1.72
C TYR A 29 -3.62 -0.04 -2.47
N ALA A 30 -2.45 0.52 -2.77
CA ALA A 30 -1.33 -0.23 -3.31
C ALA A 30 -0.13 -0.10 -2.37
N CYS A 31 0.37 -1.22 -1.84
CA CYS A 31 1.59 -1.28 -1.04
C CYS A 31 2.65 -2.00 -1.86
N VAL A 32 3.76 -1.33 -2.16
CA VAL A 32 4.94 -1.95 -2.79
C VAL A 32 6.08 -1.82 -1.81
N ASN A 33 6.52 -2.95 -1.27
CA ASN A 33 7.57 -2.98 -0.26
C ASN A 33 8.24 -4.34 -0.27
N TYR A 34 9.52 -4.42 0.08
CA TYR A 34 10.31 -5.65 0.10
C TYR A 34 10.45 -6.17 1.55
N ASP A 35 10.73 -7.46 1.74
CA ASP A 35 10.95 -8.14 3.03
C ASP A 35 9.73 -8.09 3.99
N ASP A 36 8.59 -8.65 3.58
CA ASP A 36 7.38 -8.85 4.42
C ASP A 36 6.71 -7.54 4.93
N GLU A 37 7.15 -6.36 4.50
CA GLU A 37 6.51 -5.09 4.86
C GLU A 37 5.29 -4.73 3.99
N ALA A 38 5.01 -5.54 2.96
CA ALA A 38 3.89 -5.37 2.04
C ALA A 38 2.59 -5.99 2.60
N PHE A 39 1.99 -5.33 3.58
CA PHE A 39 0.75 -5.80 4.21
C PHE A 39 -0.33 -4.71 4.32
N CYS A 40 -1.58 -5.15 4.35
CA CYS A 40 -2.77 -4.34 4.61
C CYS A 40 -3.64 -4.97 5.71
N PRO A 41 -4.44 -4.17 6.44
CA PRO A 41 -5.42 -4.71 7.39
C PRO A 41 -6.57 -5.42 6.64
N SER A 42 -7.21 -6.37 7.31
CA SER A 42 -8.30 -7.19 6.77
C SER A 42 -9.48 -6.37 6.25
N GLU A 43 -9.72 -5.21 6.85
CA GLU A 43 -10.85 -4.32 6.63
C GLU A 43 -10.81 -3.63 5.25
N ILE A 44 -9.65 -3.62 4.59
CA ILE A 44 -9.48 -3.06 3.24
C ILE A 44 -8.85 -4.06 2.27
N ALA A 45 -8.73 -5.34 2.65
CA ALA A 45 -8.03 -6.35 1.87
C ALA A 45 -8.65 -6.56 0.48
N ASP A 46 -9.97 -6.39 0.37
CA ASP A 46 -10.76 -6.46 -0.86
C ASP A 46 -10.41 -5.36 -1.88
N ARG A 47 -9.88 -4.23 -1.41
CA ARG A 47 -9.46 -3.08 -2.23
C ARG A 47 -7.97 -2.78 -2.11
N SER A 48 -7.18 -3.79 -1.77
CA SER A 48 -5.73 -3.67 -1.56
C SER A 48 -4.92 -4.53 -2.51
N ILE A 49 -3.81 -3.98 -3.00
CA ILE A 49 -2.80 -4.67 -3.78
C ILE A 49 -1.49 -4.57 -2.99
N CYS A 50 -0.99 -5.70 -2.49
CA CYS A 50 0.29 -5.79 -1.81
C CYS A 50 1.29 -6.50 -2.72
N ILE A 51 2.40 -5.84 -3.02
CA ILE A 51 3.48 -6.35 -3.87
C ILE A 51 4.74 -6.42 -3.01
N ASP A 52 5.20 -7.64 -2.78
CA ASP A 52 6.44 -7.95 -2.06
C ASP A 52 7.62 -8.02 -3.04
N GLU A 53 8.12 -6.86 -3.45
CA GLU A 53 9.20 -6.75 -4.44
C GLU A 53 9.93 -5.39 -4.31
N ASP A 54 11.18 -5.33 -4.77
CA ASP A 54 11.88 -4.06 -4.93
C ASP A 54 11.12 -3.13 -5.89
N ILE A 55 10.95 -1.87 -5.49
CA ILE A 55 10.15 -0.94 -6.27
C ILE A 55 10.78 -0.61 -7.63
N GLY A 56 12.10 -0.63 -7.74
CA GLY A 56 12.82 -0.44 -9.00
C GLY A 56 12.49 -1.54 -10.01
N ASP A 57 12.42 -2.79 -9.54
CA ASP A 57 12.04 -3.95 -10.35
C ASP A 57 10.57 -3.89 -10.79
N VAL A 58 9.67 -3.52 -9.88
CA VAL A 58 8.24 -3.34 -10.18
C VAL A 58 8.05 -2.28 -11.28
N PHE A 59 8.71 -1.12 -11.16
CA PHE A 59 8.63 -0.09 -12.20
C PHE A 59 9.30 -0.51 -13.51
N ALA A 60 10.35 -1.34 -13.47
CA ALA A 60 10.98 -1.86 -14.67
C ALA A 60 10.03 -2.79 -15.46
N LYS A 61 9.17 -3.54 -14.77
CA LYS A 61 8.16 -4.45 -15.37
C LYS A 61 6.93 -3.74 -15.94
N LEU A 62 6.69 -2.48 -15.56
CA LEU A 62 5.55 -1.67 -16.04
C LEU A 62 5.84 -0.89 -17.33
N LYS A 63 7.00 -1.08 -17.95
CA LYS A 63 7.39 -0.45 -19.21
C LYS A 63 6.79 -1.12 -20.44
#